data_AF-A0A538I1R5-F1
#
_entry.id   AF-A0A538I1R5-F1
#
_cell.length_a   1.000
_cell.length_b   1.000
_cell.length_c   1.000
_cell.angle_alpha   90.00
_cell.angle_beta   90.00
_cell.angle_gamma   90.00
#
_symmetry.space_group_name_H-M   'P 1'
#
loop_
_entity.id
_entity.type
_entity.pdbx_description
1 polymer ?
#
loop_
_entity_poly.entity_id
_entity_poly.type
_entity_poly.pdbx_seq_one_letter_code
_entity_poly.pdbx_strand_id
1 'polypeptide(L)'
;MGLFSRRPPAPTATELRRERRALLLLREERLRDLGGLTLEMYRRDHFSPELVVERCSELVAVEARVSEIDALLARARGLRGRGGAICSCGAPILVGARYCPSCGRELMAEEEPAA
;
A
#
# COMPACT_ATOMS: atom_id res chain seq x y z
N MET A 1 5.16 -18.87 29.06
CA MET A 1 6.27 -18.17 28.36
C MET A 1 5.68 -17.45 27.16
N GLY A 2 5.65 -16.12 27.19
CA GLY A 2 4.91 -15.29 26.22
C GLY A 2 5.62 -15.19 24.87
N LEU A 3 4.94 -15.63 23.81
CA LEU A 3 5.33 -15.40 22.43
C LEU A 3 4.97 -13.94 22.07
N PHE A 4 5.86 -13.00 22.38
CA PHE A 4 5.81 -11.67 21.75
C PHE A 4 6.19 -11.83 20.27
N SER A 5 5.23 -12.26 19.46
CA SER A 5 5.37 -12.29 18.00
C SER A 5 5.58 -10.85 17.54
N ARG A 6 6.83 -10.48 17.26
CA ARG A 6 7.17 -9.16 16.71
C ARG A 6 6.57 -9.09 15.31
N ARG A 7 5.41 -8.45 15.19
CA ARG A 7 4.82 -8.09 13.90
C ARG A 7 5.86 -7.26 13.13
N PRO A 8 6.20 -7.60 11.88
CA PRO A 8 7.11 -6.79 11.08
C PRO A 8 6.63 -5.34 11.03
N PRO A 9 7.56 -4.36 11.04
CA PRO A 9 7.19 -2.96 10.99
C PRO A 9 6.34 -2.71 9.75
N ALA A 10 5.21 -2.04 9.93
CA ALA A 10 4.36 -1.66 8.81
C ALA A 10 5.10 -0.68 7.87
N PRO A 11 4.83 -0.73 6.56
CA PRO A 11 5.54 0.08 5.58
C PRO A 11 5.32 1.57 5.83
N THR A 12 6.37 2.35 5.62
CA THR A 12 6.34 3.81 5.72
C THR A 12 5.58 4.43 4.55
N ALA A 13 5.09 5.65 4.74
CA ALA A 13 4.36 6.36 3.68
C ALA A 13 5.22 6.63 2.41
N THR A 14 6.55 6.72 2.55
CA THR A 14 7.46 6.89 1.42
C THR A 14 7.63 5.59 0.64
N GLU A 15 7.75 4.46 1.32
CA GLU A 15 7.78 3.14 0.69
C GLU A 15 6.48 2.86 -0.08
N LEU A 16 5.33 3.14 0.54
CA LEU A 16 4.02 3.02 -0.11
C LEU A 16 3.91 3.88 -1.38
N ARG A 17 4.37 5.14 -1.35
CA ARG A 17 4.38 6.00 -2.54
C ARG A 17 5.30 5.48 -3.64
N ARG A 18 6.46 4.93 -3.28
CA ARG A 18 7.41 4.34 -4.23
C ARG A 18 6.80 3.09 -4.87
N GLU A 19 6.23 2.20 -4.07
CA GLU A 19 5.54 1.00 -4.53
C GLU A 19 4.39 1.35 -5.48
N ARG A 20 3.52 2.31 -5.08
CA ARG A 20 2.43 2.80 -5.94
C ARG A 20 2.91 3.27 -7.31
N ARG A 21 3.99 4.06 -7.35
CA ARG A 21 4.55 4.56 -8.62
C ARG A 21 5.05 3.41 -9.50
N ALA A 22 5.72 2.42 -8.90
CA ALA A 22 6.19 1.25 -9.63
C ALA A 22 5.03 0.42 -10.20
N LEU A 23 3.96 0.22 -9.41
CA LEU A 23 2.78 -0.51 -9.85
C LEU A 23 2.01 0.20 -10.96
N LEU A 24 1.94 1.54 -10.94
CA LEU A 24 1.31 2.30 -12.03
C LEU A 24 2.09 2.15 -13.36
N LEU A 25 3.42 2.16 -13.31
CA LEU A 25 4.25 1.90 -14.49
C LEU A 25 4.06 0.47 -15.01
N LEU A 26 4.03 -0.51 -14.10
CA LEU A 26 3.75 -1.91 -14.44
C LEU A 26 2.37 -2.07 -15.07
N ARG A 27 1.35 -1.39 -14.54
CA ARG A 27 -0.01 -1.38 -15.09
C ARG A 27 -0.02 -0.88 -16.54
N GLU A 28 0.67 0.22 -16.82
CA GLU A 28 0.76 0.80 -18.17
C GLU A 28 1.51 -0.11 -19.16
N GLU A 29 2.55 -0.79 -18.70
CA GLU A 29 3.25 -1.81 -19.48
C GLU A 29 2.32 -2.98 -19.81
N ARG A 30 1.67 -3.57 -18.80
CA ARG A 30 0.78 -4.73 -18.97
C ARG A 30 -0.44 -4.43 -19.83
N LEU A 31 -0.99 -3.22 -19.75
CA LEU A 31 -2.06 -2.78 -20.65
C LEU A 31 -1.60 -2.71 -22.11
N ARG A 32 -0.38 -2.21 -22.37
CA ARG A 32 0.20 -2.20 -23.71
C ARG A 32 0.45 -3.62 -24.23
N ASP A 33 1.00 -4.49 -23.38
CA ASP A 33 1.25 -5.89 -23.74
C ASP A 33 -0.06 -6.65 -24.02
N LEU A 34 -1.10 -6.44 -23.22
CA LEU A 34 -2.43 -7.04 -23.45
C LEU A 34 -3.02 -6.61 -24.80
N GLY A 35 -2.90 -5.33 -25.14
CA GLY A 35 -3.31 -4.81 -26.44
C GLY A 35 -2.53 -5.43 -27.60
N GLY A 36 -1.19 -5.52 -27.45
CA GLY A 36 -0.32 -6.15 -28.43
C GLY A 36 -0.63 -7.64 -28.63
N LEU A 37 -0.84 -8.36 -27.53
CA LEU A 37 -1.25 -9.76 -27.55
C LEU A 37 -2.58 -9.95 -28.27
N THR A 38 -3.57 -9.12 -27.96
CA THR A 38 -4.90 -9.17 -28.60
C THR A 38 -4.82 -8.90 -30.09
N LEU A 39 -4.00 -7.92 -30.50
CA LEU A 39 -3.74 -7.63 -31.90
C LEU A 39 -3.06 -8.82 -32.61
N GLU A 40 -2.06 -9.44 -32.00
CA GLU A 40 -1.38 -10.60 -32.57
C GLU A 40 -2.30 -11.82 -32.70
N MET A 41 -3.18 -12.07 -31.71
CA MET A 41 -4.20 -13.12 -31.80
C MET A 41 -5.17 -12.88 -32.97
N TYR A 42 -5.61 -11.64 -33.15
CA TYR A 42 -6.46 -11.25 -34.27
C TYR A 42 -5.76 -11.45 -35.62
N ARG A 43 -4.51 -10.96 -35.76
CA ARG A 43 -3.73 -11.08 -37.00
C ARG A 43 -3.50 -12.53 -37.43
N ARG A 44 -3.46 -13.46 -36.48
CA ARG A 44 -3.21 -14.90 -36.71
C ARG A 44 -4.48 -15.73 -36.77
N ASP A 45 -5.65 -15.10 -36.64
CA ASP A 45 -6.96 -15.76 -36.57
C ASP A 45 -7.02 -16.88 -35.50
N HIS A 46 -6.32 -16.66 -34.38
CA HIS A 46 -6.24 -17.62 -33.28
C HIS A 46 -6.48 -16.88 -31.97
N PHE A 47 -7.74 -16.79 -31.57
CA PHE A 47 -8.16 -16.11 -30.35
C PHE A 47 -8.33 -17.10 -29.19
N SER A 48 -7.58 -16.89 -28.10
CA SER A 48 -7.78 -17.63 -26.84
C SER A 48 -8.34 -16.70 -25.77
N PRO A 49 -9.63 -16.83 -25.41
CA PRO A 49 -10.22 -16.03 -24.35
C PRO A 49 -9.62 -16.36 -22.98
N GLU A 50 -9.17 -17.59 -22.74
CA GLU A 50 -8.56 -18.01 -21.48
C GLU A 50 -7.28 -17.23 -21.18
N LEU A 51 -6.42 -17.06 -22.19
CA LEU A 51 -5.20 -16.28 -22.06
C LEU A 51 -5.51 -14.80 -21.78
N VAL A 52 -6.54 -14.23 -22.41
CA VAL A 52 -6.98 -12.85 -22.12
C VAL A 52 -7.43 -12.73 -20.67
N VAL A 53 -8.26 -13.65 -20.20
CA VAL A 53 -8.75 -13.67 -18.81
C VAL A 53 -7.59 -13.78 -17.82
N GLU A 54 -6.63 -14.65 -18.07
CA GLU A 54 -5.42 -14.79 -17.26
C GLU A 54 -4.66 -13.46 -17.16
N ARG A 55 -4.36 -12.81 -18.29
CA ARG A 55 -3.63 -11.52 -18.31
C ARG A 55 -4.42 -10.39 -17.67
N CYS A 56 -5.74 -10.35 -17.86
CA CYS A 56 -6.60 -9.41 -17.16
C CYS A 56 -6.58 -9.64 -15.65
N SER A 57 -6.55 -10.89 -15.19
CA SER A 57 -6.49 -11.19 -13.75
C SER A 57 -5.20 -10.69 -13.09
N GLU A 58 -4.05 -10.82 -13.78
CA GLU A 58 -2.78 -10.24 -13.34
C GLU A 58 -2.88 -8.71 -13.22
N LEU A 59 -3.48 -8.06 -14.22
CA LEU A 59 -3.66 -6.61 -14.24
C LEU A 59 -4.60 -6.13 -13.12
N VAL A 60 -5.71 -6.83 -12.90
CA VAL A 60 -6.67 -6.54 -11.81
C VAL A 60 -5.99 -6.67 -10.46
N ALA A 61 -5.09 -7.64 -10.27
CA ALA A 61 -4.32 -7.76 -9.04
C ALA A 61 -3.39 -6.56 -8.80
N VAL A 62 -2.74 -6.05 -9.86
CA VAL A 62 -1.93 -4.81 -9.79
C VAL A 62 -2.81 -3.62 -9.41
N GLU A 63 -3.97 -3.46 -10.05
CA GLU A 63 -4.92 -2.37 -9.75
C GLU A 63 -5.46 -2.45 -8.32
N ALA A 64 -5.79 -3.64 -7.84
CA ALA A 64 -6.23 -3.87 -6.47
C ALA A 64 -5.17 -3.43 -5.46
N ARG A 65 -3.89 -3.76 -5.71
CA ARG A 65 -2.79 -3.34 -4.84
C ARG A 65 -2.59 -1.82 -4.85
N VAL A 66 -2.71 -1.16 -6.00
CA VAL A 66 -2.68 0.31 -6.09
C VAL A 66 -3.80 0.92 -5.24
N SER A 67 -5.02 0.40 -5.36
CA SER A 67 -6.19 0.85 -4.59
C SER A 67 -5.98 0.68 -3.08
N GLU A 68 -5.42 -0.44 -2.64
CA GLU A 68 -5.07 -0.69 -1.25
C GLU A 68 -4.07 0.36 -0.72
N ILE A 69 -3.01 0.64 -1.48
CA ILE A 69 -2.02 1.65 -1.10
C ILE A 69 -2.65 3.04 -1.01
N ASP A 70 -3.54 3.39 -1.94
CA ASP A 70 -4.25 4.67 -1.90
C ASP A 70 -5.13 4.80 -0.66
N ALA A 71 -5.82 3.73 -0.25
CA ALA A 71 -6.57 3.69 0.99
C ALA A 71 -5.68 3.86 2.23
N LEU A 72 -4.51 3.19 2.27
CA LEU A 72 -3.54 3.33 3.37
C LEU A 72 -3.00 4.76 3.48
N LEU A 73 -2.64 5.37 2.35
CA LEU A 73 -2.15 6.75 2.31
C LEU A 73 -3.23 7.77 2.71
N ALA A 74 -4.48 7.56 2.29
CA ALA A 74 -5.62 8.40 2.67
C ALA A 74 -5.87 8.34 4.19
N ARG A 75 -5.86 7.16 4.79
CA ARG A 75 -5.99 6.97 6.25
C ARG A 75 -4.90 7.69 7.01
N ALA A 76 -3.64 7.58 6.58
CA ALA A 76 -2.53 8.27 7.22
C ALA A 76 -2.67 9.81 7.17
N ARG A 77 -3.19 10.38 6.08
CA ARG A 77 -3.47 11.82 5.97
C ARG A 77 -4.61 12.25 6.88
N GLY A 78 -5.70 11.47 6.92
CA GLY A 78 -6.87 11.77 7.76
C GLY A 78 -6.53 11.81 9.26
N LEU A 79 -5.55 11.01 9.71
CA LEU A 79 -5.06 11.04 11.09
C LEU A 79 -4.27 12.33 11.41
N ARG A 80 -3.40 12.79 10.49
CA ARG A 80 -2.65 14.05 10.67
C ARG A 80 -3.56 15.27 10.67
N GLY A 81 -4.61 15.27 9.85
CA GLY A 81 -5.58 16.37 9.78
C GLY A 81 -6.38 16.58 11.07
N ARG A 82 -6.44 15.58 11.96
CA ARG A 82 -7.08 15.67 13.27
C ARG A 82 -6.12 16.04 14.41
N GLY A 83 -4.89 16.48 14.09
CA GLY A 83 -3.86 16.80 15.09
C GLY A 83 -3.29 15.58 15.82
N GLY A 84 -3.55 14.35 15.35
CA GLY A 84 -3.05 13.13 15.97
C GLY A 84 -1.60 12.85 15.56
N ALA A 85 -0.71 12.67 16.53
CA ALA A 85 0.64 12.17 16.27
C ALA A 85 0.56 10.74 15.66
N ILE A 86 1.51 10.39 14.79
CA ILE A 86 1.55 9.08 14.12
C ILE A 86 2.86 8.39 14.49
N CYS A 87 2.76 7.14 14.93
CA CYS A 87 3.92 6.31 15.24
C CYS A 87 4.74 6.05 13.96
N SER A 88 6.04 5.75 14.10
CA SER A 88 6.89 5.36 12.97
C SER A 88 6.38 4.13 12.20
N CYS A 89 5.56 3.29 12.83
CA CYS A 89 4.86 2.17 12.19
C CYS A 89 3.55 2.58 11.47
N GLY A 90 3.22 3.87 11.41
CA GLY A 90 2.02 4.37 10.73
C GLY A 90 0.71 4.29 11.53
N ALA A 91 0.71 3.78 12.76
CA ALA A 91 -0.48 3.76 13.61
C ALA A 91 -0.72 5.12 14.27
N PRO A 92 -1.98 5.57 14.42
CA PRO A 92 -2.29 6.77 15.18
C PRO A 92 -1.89 6.60 16.64
N ILE A 93 -1.25 7.61 17.18
CA ILE A 93 -0.97 7.72 18.61
C ILE A 93 -2.23 8.28 19.25
N LEU A 94 -2.81 7.52 20.17
CA LEU A 94 -3.90 7.99 21.01
C LEU A 94 -3.36 9.03 22.00
N VAL A 95 -4.14 10.05 22.30
CA VAL A 95 -3.77 11.07 23.29
C VAL A 95 -3.44 10.39 24.63
N GLY A 96 -2.25 10.65 25.17
CA GLY A 96 -1.77 10.04 26.42
C GLY A 96 -1.24 8.60 26.32
N ALA A 97 -1.14 8.02 25.11
CA ALA A 97 -0.58 6.67 24.94
C ALA A 97 0.94 6.66 25.17
N ARG A 98 1.40 5.86 26.14
CA ARG A 98 2.84 5.57 26.34
C ARG A 98 3.41 4.57 25.34
N TYR A 99 2.55 3.71 24.78
CA TYR A 99 2.92 2.65 23.84
C TYR A 99 2.00 2.68 22.62
N CYS A 100 2.56 2.39 21.44
CA CYS A 100 1.77 2.28 20.21
C CYS A 100 0.84 1.06 20.25
N PRO A 101 -0.48 1.20 20.04
CA PRO A 101 -1.44 0.09 20.13
C PRO A 101 -1.26 -0.95 19.01
N SER A 102 -0.54 -0.62 17.93
CA SER A 102 -0.34 -1.51 16.79
C SER A 102 0.99 -2.25 16.78
N CYS A 103 2.04 -1.69 17.38
CA CYS A 103 3.40 -2.26 17.31
C CYS A 103 4.12 -2.35 18.66
N GLY A 104 3.52 -1.84 19.74
CA GLY A 104 4.07 -1.92 21.10
C GLY A 104 5.29 -1.02 21.37
N ARG A 105 5.67 -0.15 20.43
CA ARG A 105 6.79 0.79 20.60
C ARG A 105 6.46 1.84 21.66
N GLU A 106 7.40 2.12 22.57
CA GLU A 106 7.34 3.25 23.51
C GLU A 106 7.39 4.59 22.76
N LEU A 107 6.49 5.49 23.11
CA LEU A 107 6.24 6.76 22.40
C LEU A 107 6.82 7.98 23.13
N MET A 108 7.78 7.79 24.04
CA MET A 108 8.37 8.81 24.93
C MET A 108 8.30 10.23 24.34
N ALA A 109 7.48 11.07 24.98
CA ALA A 109 7.33 12.48 24.68
C ALA A 109 8.31 13.28 25.55
N GLU A 110 9.31 13.90 24.93
CA GLU A 110 9.86 15.14 25.46
C GLU A 110 8.97 16.28 24.94
N GLU A 111 7.88 16.54 25.65
CA GLU A 111 7.23 17.86 25.64
C GLU A 111 7.71 18.57 26.90
N GLU A 112 8.74 19.40 26.72
CA GLU A 112 9.19 20.40 27.68
C GLU A 112 8.10 21.48 27.80
N PRO A 113 7.46 21.69 28.96
CA PRO A 113 6.48 22.75 29.09
C PRO A 113 7.21 24.10 29.11
N ALA A 114 6.89 24.95 28.13
CA ALA A 114 7.28 26.36 28.14
C ALA A 114 6.73 27.05 29.40
N ALA A 115 7.64 27.54 30.24
CA ALA A 115 7.39 28.54 31.26
C ALA A 115 7.68 29.93 30.68
#